data_AF-A0A7S1FDS4-F1
#
_entry.id   AF-A0A7S1FDS4-F1
#
_cell.length_a   1.000
_cell.length_b   1.000
_cell.length_c   1.000
_cell.angle_alpha   90.00
_cell.angle_beta   90.00
_cell.angle_gamma   90.00
#
_symmetry.space_group_name_H-M   'P 1'
#
loop_
_entity.id
_entity.type
_entity.pdbx_description
1 polymer ?
#
loop_
_entity_poly.entity_id
_entity_poly.type
_entity_poly.pdbx_seq_one_letter_code
_entity_poly.pdbx_strand_id
1 'polypeptide(L)'
;DKQWSVVVMVDCGYHRDGVDPDDDASVELVRCIDAAQTARFAGIYTHGGHSYEASSTEDVVRVGEEERDAVLRYAKKLRLAGLDPPMVGVGSTPTCSNMPESLE
;
A
#
# COMPACT_ATOMS: atom_id res chain seq x y z
N ASP A 1 27.28 -0.20 -10.78
CA ASP A 1 26.55 -1.04 -9.81
C ASP A 1 25.05 -0.98 -10.05
N LYS A 2 24.32 -2.07 -9.78
CA LYS A 2 22.85 -2.13 -9.94
C LYS A 2 22.17 -1.79 -8.62
N GLN A 3 21.03 -1.12 -8.69
CA GLN A 3 20.17 -0.84 -7.54
C GLN A 3 18.84 -1.60 -7.65
N TRP A 4 18.40 -2.17 -6.53
CA TRP A 4 17.08 -2.79 -6.41
C TRP A 4 15.99 -1.72 -6.37
N SER A 5 14.89 -1.96 -7.08
CA SER A 5 13.69 -1.11 -7.00
C SER A 5 12.80 -1.72 -5.94
N VAL A 6 12.61 -1.05 -4.82
CA VAL A 6 11.90 -1.62 -3.68
C VAL A 6 10.55 -0.95 -3.54
N VAL A 7 9.50 -1.77 -3.61
CA VAL A 7 8.12 -1.36 -3.30
C VAL A 7 7.78 -1.93 -1.93
N VAL A 8 7.31 -1.08 -1.02
CA VAL A 8 6.93 -1.52 0.32
C VAL A 8 5.45 -1.90 0.33
N MET A 9 5.17 -3.13 0.76
CA MET A 9 3.81 -3.61 0.87
C MET A 9 3.16 -3.06 2.15
N VAL A 10 1.91 -2.63 2.05
CA VAL A 10 1.09 -2.10 3.14
C VAL A 10 -0.01 -3.10 3.46
N ASP A 11 -0.21 -3.43 4.73
CA ASP A 11 -1.38 -4.20 5.15
C ASP A 11 -2.62 -3.29 5.12
N CYS A 12 -3.64 -3.67 4.35
CA CYS A 12 -4.93 -2.97 4.27
C CYS A 12 -6.03 -3.60 5.12
N GLY A 13 -5.72 -4.64 5.91
CA GLY A 13 -6.68 -5.41 6.70
C GLY A 13 -6.75 -6.89 6.32
N TYR A 14 -5.95 -7.33 5.34
CA TYR A 14 -5.87 -8.76 4.99
C TYR A 14 -5.04 -9.55 6.02
N HIS A 15 -4.12 -8.88 6.73
CA HIS A 15 -3.30 -9.48 7.80
C HIS A 15 -2.46 -10.69 7.36
N ARG A 16 -2.08 -10.72 6.08
CA ARG A 16 -1.19 -11.75 5.52
C ARG A 16 0.25 -11.27 5.42
N ASP A 17 0.43 -10.07 4.88
CA ASP A 17 1.71 -9.43 4.57
C ASP A 17 1.57 -7.90 4.57
N GLY A 18 2.71 -7.21 4.54
CA GLY A 18 2.79 -5.76 4.55
C GLY A 18 3.09 -5.16 5.91
N VAL A 19 3.51 -3.90 5.88
CA VAL A 19 3.70 -3.09 7.09
C VAL A 19 2.37 -2.54 7.58
N ASP A 20 2.26 -2.37 8.89
CA ASP A 20 1.19 -1.56 9.47
C ASP A 20 1.43 -0.09 9.08
N PRO A 21 0.51 0.57 8.34
CA PRO A 21 0.66 1.95 7.91
C PRO A 21 0.68 2.97 9.07
N ASP A 22 0.18 2.59 10.25
CA ASP A 22 0.09 3.45 11.41
C ASP A 22 1.30 3.30 12.36
N ASP A 23 2.06 2.20 12.26
CA ASP A 23 3.30 2.00 13.03
C ASP A 23 4.41 2.94 12.56
N ASP A 24 5.18 3.52 13.47
CA ASP A 24 6.35 4.36 13.14
C ASP A 24 7.52 3.52 12.59
N ALA A 25 7.60 2.24 12.95
CA ALA A 25 8.59 1.32 12.41
C ALA A 25 8.50 1.18 10.87
N SER A 26 7.29 1.35 10.30
CA SER A 26 7.08 1.33 8.85
C SER A 26 7.79 2.49 8.14
N VAL A 27 7.76 3.69 8.72
CA VAL A 27 8.43 4.89 8.20
C VAL A 27 9.95 4.70 8.25
N GLU A 28 10.46 4.14 9.35
CA GLU A 28 11.89 3.88 9.50
C GLU A 28 12.39 2.80 8.51
N LEU A 29 11.58 1.80 8.19
CA LEU A 29 11.89 0.86 7.10
C LEU A 29 12.08 1.59 5.76
N VAL A 30 11.15 2.49 5.39
CA VAL A 30 11.26 3.26 4.15
C VAL A 30 12.48 4.17 4.16
N ARG A 31 12.78 4.80 5.30
CA ARG A 31 14.00 5.62 5.47
C ARG A 31 15.27 4.80 5.25
N CYS A 32 15.33 3.57 5.78
CA CYS A 32 16.45 2.67 5.55
C CYS A 32 16.61 2.28 4.07
N ILE A 33 15.51 2.06 3.36
CA ILE A 33 15.51 1.76 1.92
C ILE A 33 16.01 2.96 1.12
N ASP A 34 15.52 4.17 1.43
CA ASP A 34 15.88 5.41 0.72
C ASP A 34 17.36 5.79 0.91
N ALA A 35 17.91 5.55 2.11
CA ALA A 35 19.32 5.83 2.42
C ALA A 35 20.31 4.78 1.87
N ALA A 36 19.83 3.63 1.39
CA ALA A 36 20.69 2.53 0.95
C ALA A 36 21.30 2.79 -0.43
N GLN A 37 22.63 2.62 -0.58
CA GLN A 37 23.30 2.77 -1.88
C GLN A 37 22.91 1.69 -2.90
N THR A 38 22.40 0.55 -2.43
CA THR A 38 22.06 -0.64 -3.23
C THR A 38 20.57 -0.75 -3.56
N ALA A 39 19.74 0.17 -3.07
CA ALA A 39 18.30 0.17 -3.29
C ALA A 39 17.79 1.58 -3.64
N ARG A 40 16.58 1.64 -4.17
CA ARG A 40 15.80 2.87 -4.31
C ARG A 40 14.39 2.61 -3.84
N PHE A 41 13.83 3.54 -3.08
CA PHE A 41 12.42 3.51 -2.73
C PHE A 41 11.59 3.80 -3.99
N ALA A 42 10.86 2.78 -4.46
CA ALA A 42 10.13 2.82 -5.72
C ALA A 42 8.62 3.06 -5.52
N GLY A 43 8.12 2.98 -4.29
CA GLY A 43 6.72 3.24 -3.98
C GLY A 43 6.14 2.29 -2.94
N ILE A 44 4.82 2.32 -2.83
CA ILE A 44 4.05 1.48 -1.91
C ILE A 44 2.93 0.76 -2.67
N TYR A 45 2.53 -0.41 -2.18
CA TYR A 45 1.46 -1.20 -2.76
C TYR A 45 0.68 -1.97 -1.69
N THR A 46 -0.59 -2.28 -1.94
CA THR A 46 -1.36 -3.22 -1.11
C THR A 46 -2.18 -4.18 -1.98
N HIS A 47 -2.58 -5.29 -1.37
CA HIS A 47 -3.43 -6.31 -1.97
C HIS A 47 -4.54 -6.74 -1.01
N GLY A 48 -5.77 -6.36 -1.32
CA GLY A 48 -6.99 -6.70 -0.58
C GLY A 48 -7.46 -8.13 -0.85
N GLY A 49 -6.63 -9.12 -0.54
CA GLY A 49 -6.93 -10.53 -0.80
C GLY A 49 -8.15 -11.06 -0.05
N HIS A 50 -8.58 -10.40 1.03
CA HIS A 50 -9.82 -10.71 1.73
C HIS A 50 -11.08 -10.38 0.92
N SER A 51 -10.97 -9.69 -0.21
CA SER A 51 -12.07 -9.51 -1.16
C SER A 51 -12.58 -10.83 -1.74
N TYR A 52 -11.77 -11.89 -1.73
CA TYR A 52 -12.18 -13.22 -2.21
C TYR A 52 -13.16 -13.94 -1.26
N GLU A 53 -13.29 -13.45 -0.03
CA GLU A 53 -14.23 -13.96 0.97
C GLU A 53 -15.51 -13.10 1.06
N ALA A 54 -15.59 -12.02 0.28
CA ALA A 54 -16.75 -11.14 0.20
C ALA A 54 -17.99 -11.87 -0.34
N SER A 55 -19.15 -11.58 0.24
CA SER A 55 -20.43 -12.22 -0.14
C SER A 55 -21.30 -11.36 -1.05
N SER A 56 -20.88 -10.12 -1.35
CA SER A 56 -21.62 -9.14 -2.13
C SER A 56 -20.69 -8.20 -2.90
N THR A 57 -21.22 -7.52 -3.92
CA THR A 57 -20.47 -6.48 -4.64
C THR A 57 -20.12 -5.33 -3.70
N GLU A 58 -21.03 -4.96 -2.80
CA GLU A 58 -20.84 -3.93 -1.78
C GLU A 58 -19.68 -4.29 -0.85
N ASP A 59 -19.55 -5.56 -0.45
CA ASP A 59 -18.38 -6.02 0.33
C ASP A 59 -17.08 -5.90 -0.45
N VAL A 60 -17.08 -6.21 -1.75
CA VAL A 60 -15.88 -6.05 -2.60
C VAL A 60 -15.49 -4.58 -2.72
N VAL A 61 -16.47 -3.68 -2.93
CA VAL A 61 -16.23 -2.23 -2.98
C VAL A 61 -15.64 -1.74 -1.66
N ARG A 62 -16.18 -2.21 -0.52
CA ARG A 62 -15.64 -1.88 0.81
C ARG A 62 -14.18 -2.31 0.96
N VAL A 63 -13.81 -3.51 0.49
CA VAL A 63 -12.40 -3.93 0.51
C VAL A 63 -11.54 -3.04 -0.40
N GLY A 64 -12.05 -2.62 -1.55
CA GLY A 64 -11.37 -1.64 -2.41
C GLY A 64 -11.16 -0.28 -1.74
N GLU A 65 -12.11 0.17 -0.93
CA GLU A 65 -11.98 1.39 -0.11
C GLU A 65 -10.92 1.21 0.98
N GLU A 66 -10.88 0.05 1.64
CA GLU A 66 -9.86 -0.30 2.63
C GLU A 66 -8.45 -0.30 2.01
N GLU A 67 -8.28 -0.87 0.81
CA GLU A 67 -7.04 -0.82 0.03
C GLU A 67 -6.60 0.63 -0.22
N ARG A 68 -7.49 1.45 -0.81
CA ARG A 68 -7.24 2.87 -1.12
C ARG A 68 -6.83 3.62 0.13
N ASP A 69 -7.64 3.52 1.18
CA ASP A 69 -7.48 4.31 2.38
C ASP A 69 -6.18 3.97 3.12
N ALA A 70 -5.81 2.69 3.16
CA ALA A 70 -4.55 2.25 3.76
C ALA A 70 -3.35 2.87 3.05
N VAL A 71 -3.29 2.78 1.72
CA VAL A 71 -2.15 3.32 0.96
C VAL A 71 -2.11 4.84 0.94
N LEU A 72 -3.26 5.54 0.89
CA LEU A 72 -3.30 7.00 0.90
C LEU A 72 -2.91 7.57 2.27
N ARG A 73 -3.37 6.96 3.37
CA ARG A 73 -2.93 7.34 4.72
C ARG A 73 -1.42 7.13 4.87
N TYR A 74 -0.90 6.00 4.41
CA TYR A 74 0.53 5.74 4.51
C TYR A 74 1.36 6.67 3.63
N ALA A 75 0.94 6.93 2.39
CA ALA A 75 1.58 7.90 1.51
C ALA A 75 1.62 9.30 2.15
N LYS A 76 0.54 9.72 2.81
CA LYS A 76 0.50 10.97 3.57
C LYS A 76 1.53 10.97 4.72
N LYS A 77 1.59 9.88 5.50
CA LYS A 77 2.56 9.72 6.60
C LYS A 77 4.01 9.82 6.09
N LEU A 78 4.31 9.13 4.98
CA LEU A 78 5.63 9.16 4.36
C LEU A 78 6.00 10.54 3.81
N ARG A 79 5.07 11.23 3.13
CA ARG A 79 5.29 12.60 2.65
C ARG A 79 5.60 13.59 3.77
N LEU A 80 4.89 13.48 4.90
CA LEU A 80 5.18 14.28 6.10
C LEU A 80 6.59 14.01 6.67
N ALA A 81 7.10 12.80 6.46
CA ALA A 81 8.46 12.41 6.83
C ALA A 81 9.53 12.71 5.76
N GLY A 82 9.15 13.36 4.65
CA GLY A 82 10.05 13.69 3.53
C GLY A 82 10.33 12.55 2.55
N LEU A 83 9.53 11.47 2.58
CA LEU A 83 9.70 10.25 1.79
C LEU A 83 8.56 10.09 0.78
N ASP A 84 8.48 10.93 -0.26
CA ASP A 84 7.36 10.90 -1.21
C ASP A 84 7.36 9.60 -2.06
N PRO A 85 6.34 8.73 -1.99
CA PRO A 85 6.30 7.50 -2.77
C PRO A 85 6.09 7.80 -4.27
N PRO A 86 7.01 7.40 -5.17
CA PRO A 86 6.85 7.64 -6.60
C PRO A 86 5.69 6.86 -7.25
N MET A 87 5.31 5.75 -6.62
CA MET A 87 4.21 4.89 -7.04
C MET A 87 3.37 4.54 -5.82
N VAL A 88 2.05 4.58 -5.99
CA VAL A 88 1.05 4.11 -5.03
C VAL A 88 0.13 3.19 -5.79
N GLY A 89 0.02 1.94 -5.36
CA GLY A 89 -0.82 0.95 -6.03
C GLY A 89 -1.71 0.17 -5.07
N VAL A 90 -2.83 -0.29 -5.62
CA VAL A 90 -3.84 -1.11 -4.95
C VAL A 90 -4.27 -2.23 -5.89
N GLY A 91 -4.95 -3.24 -5.37
CA GLY A 91 -5.85 -4.04 -6.18
C GLY A 91 -5.74 -5.55 -5.98
N SER A 92 -6.86 -6.17 -6.29
CA SER A 92 -7.07 -7.60 -6.49
C SER A 92 -8.02 -7.78 -7.68
N THR A 93 -8.20 -8.99 -8.22
CA THR A 93 -9.18 -9.17 -9.31
C THR A 93 -10.59 -8.69 -8.92
N PRO A 94 -11.14 -9.03 -7.73
CA PRO A 94 -12.47 -8.54 -7.34
C PRO A 94 -12.53 -7.01 -7.21
N THR A 95 -11.57 -6.40 -6.51
CA THR A 95 -11.60 -4.94 -6.25
C THR A 95 -11.35 -4.12 -7.50
N CYS A 96 -10.51 -4.59 -8.43
CA CYS A 96 -10.33 -3.94 -9.74
C CYS A 96 -11.54 -4.13 -10.67
N SER A 97 -12.39 -5.13 -10.43
CA SER A 97 -13.62 -5.35 -11.22
C SER A 97 -14.82 -4.58 -10.66
N ASN A 98 -14.79 -4.23 -9.37
CA ASN A 98 -15.82 -3.47 -8.67
C ASN A 98 -15.14 -2.37 -7.86
N MET A 99 -14.68 -1.33 -8.56
CA MET A 99 -13.87 -0.28 -7.94
C MET A 99 -14.69 0.64 -7.04
N PRO A 100 -14.07 1.24 -6.01
CA PRO A 100 -14.65 2.37 -5.29
C PRO A 100 -14.99 3.53 -6.22
N GLU A 101 -15.90 4.41 -5.78
CA GLU A 101 -16.27 5.62 -6.55
C GLU A 101 -15.08 6.56 -6.80
N SER A 102 -14.11 6.59 -5.88
CA SER A 102 -12.88 7.38 -5.97
C SER A 102 -11.66 6.57 -5.54
N LEU A 103 -10.54 6.77 -6.24
CA LEU A 103 -9.20 6.30 -5.86
C LEU A 103 -8.29 7.42 -5.32
N GLU A 104 -8.79 8.66 -5.35
CA GLU A 104 -8.12 9.87 -4.82
C GLU A 104 -8.48 10.12 -3.35
#